data_AF-A0A7Y8JC73-F1
#
_entry.id   AF-A0A7Y8JC73-F1
#
_cell.length_a   1.000
_cell.length_b   1.000
_cell.length_c   1.000
_cell.angle_alpha   90.00
_cell.angle_beta   90.00
_cell.angle_gamma   90.00
#
_symmetry.space_group_name_H-M   'P 1'
#
loop_
_entity.id
_entity.type
_entity.pdbx_description
1 polymer ?
#
loop_
_entity_poly.entity_id
_entity_poly.type
_entity_poly.pdbx_seq_one_letter_code
_entity_poly.pdbx_strand_id
1 'polypeptide(L)'
;MNPTHDDLLADLETLESAEDFLDYFGIDYVPAIVQVSRLHILKRFHDYLEGHRQRAGAPSFAEYRFLLARAYEDFVHSDAYTEKVMRVHQKAAGIARVPIGAIKRAGATNAS
;
A
#
# COMPACT_ATOMS: atom_id res chain seq x y z
N MET A 1 17.41 -12.80 -20.28
CA MET A 1 16.78 -14.08 -20.69
C MET A 1 15.53 -14.20 -19.84
N ASN A 2 14.35 -14.40 -20.43
CA ASN A 2 13.15 -14.63 -19.61
C ASN A 2 13.21 -16.06 -19.05
N PRO A 3 12.78 -16.26 -17.78
CA PRO A 3 12.71 -17.61 -17.22
C PRO A 3 11.76 -18.49 -18.03
N THR A 4 11.97 -19.80 -17.98
CA THR A 4 10.96 -20.74 -18.50
C THR A 4 9.70 -20.67 -17.64
N HIS A 5 8.59 -21.25 -18.12
CA HIS A 5 7.35 -21.22 -17.36
C HIS A 5 7.48 -21.97 -16.03
N ASP A 6 8.16 -23.11 -16.02
CA ASP A 6 8.31 -23.94 -14.82
C ASP A 6 9.25 -23.29 -13.80
N ASP A 7 10.36 -22.70 -14.27
CA ASP A 7 11.27 -21.93 -13.39
C ASP A 7 10.55 -20.75 -12.75
N LEU A 8 9.74 -20.03 -13.54
CA LEU A 8 8.94 -18.92 -13.03
C LEU A 8 7.95 -19.36 -11.96
N LEU A 9 7.24 -20.47 -12.15
CA LEU A 9 6.30 -20.96 -11.15
C LEU A 9 7.01 -21.38 -9.86
N ALA A 10 8.14 -22.08 -9.98
CA ALA A 10 8.95 -22.47 -8.83
C ALA A 10 9.46 -21.25 -8.05
N ASP A 11 9.94 -20.21 -8.74
CA ASP A 11 10.36 -18.97 -8.09
C ASP A 11 9.18 -18.30 -7.34
N LEU A 12 8.02 -18.17 -7.99
CA LEU A 12 6.83 -17.53 -7.42
C LEU A 12 6.32 -18.25 -6.16
N GLU A 13 6.48 -19.57 -6.07
CA GLU A 13 6.10 -20.35 -4.88
C GLU A 13 6.97 -20.04 -3.66
N THR A 14 8.16 -19.48 -3.85
CA THR A 14 9.08 -19.10 -2.75
C THR A 14 8.81 -17.70 -2.17
N LEU A 15 7.99 -16.89 -2.84
CA LEU A 15 7.77 -15.50 -2.46
C LEU A 15 6.63 -15.39 -1.44
N GLU A 16 6.88 -14.71 -0.31
CA GLU A 16 5.95 -14.68 0.82
C GLU A 16 5.26 -13.32 1.03
N SER A 17 5.84 -12.25 0.51
CA SER A 17 5.38 -10.88 0.74
C SER A 17 5.28 -10.06 -0.54
N ALA A 18 4.48 -8.98 -0.50
CA ALA A 18 4.35 -8.05 -1.63
C ALA A 18 5.70 -7.47 -2.06
N GLU A 19 6.57 -7.18 -1.10
CA GLU A 19 7.95 -6.77 -1.34
C GLU A 19 8.74 -7.83 -2.11
N ASP A 20 8.69 -9.11 -1.71
CA ASP A 20 9.41 -10.18 -2.42
C ASP A 20 8.96 -10.27 -3.89
N PHE A 21 7.66 -10.15 -4.16
CA PHE A 21 7.14 -10.08 -5.52
C PHE A 21 7.65 -8.85 -6.28
N LEU A 22 7.61 -7.66 -5.66
CA LEU A 22 8.05 -6.42 -6.31
C LEU A 22 9.55 -6.44 -6.62
N ASP A 23 10.36 -6.94 -5.69
CA ASP A 23 11.81 -7.12 -5.84
C ASP A 23 12.13 -8.14 -6.95
N TYR A 24 11.47 -9.31 -6.93
CA TYR A 24 11.64 -10.35 -7.94
C TYR A 24 11.38 -9.83 -9.36
N PHE A 25 10.34 -9.02 -9.54
CA PHE A 25 9.97 -8.45 -10.84
C PHE A 25 10.70 -7.13 -11.19
N GLY A 26 11.57 -6.63 -10.31
CA GLY A 26 12.27 -5.36 -10.49
C GLY A 26 11.30 -4.19 -10.69
N ILE A 27 10.34 -4.06 -9.78
CA ILE A 27 9.35 -2.97 -9.75
C ILE A 27 9.72 -2.04 -8.59
N ASP A 28 10.02 -0.79 -8.89
CA ASP A 28 10.31 0.22 -7.85
C ASP A 28 9.06 0.50 -7.01
N TYR A 29 9.24 0.57 -5.68
CA TYR A 29 8.16 0.87 -4.75
C TYR A 29 8.65 1.70 -3.56
N VAL A 30 7.70 2.33 -2.85
CA VAL A 30 7.97 3.01 -1.59
C VAL A 30 7.71 2.04 -0.43
N PRO A 31 8.73 1.64 0.35
CA PRO A 31 8.57 0.60 1.37
C PRO A 31 7.48 0.90 2.40
N ALA A 32 7.39 2.15 2.87
CA ALA A 32 6.38 2.56 3.84
C ALA A 32 4.94 2.42 3.32
N ILE A 33 4.74 2.53 2.00
CA ILE A 33 3.42 2.33 1.37
C ILE A 33 3.10 0.84 1.31
N VAL A 34 4.05 0.01 0.84
CA VAL A 34 3.83 -1.43 0.67
C VAL A 34 3.62 -2.12 2.03
N GLN A 35 4.41 -1.77 3.05
CA GLN A 35 4.31 -2.35 4.39
C GLN A 35 2.89 -2.26 4.99
N VAL A 36 2.17 -1.17 4.76
CA VAL A 36 0.79 -0.98 5.27
C VAL A 36 -0.29 -1.49 4.31
N SER A 37 0.08 -1.91 3.10
CA SER A 37 -0.85 -2.25 2.03
C SER A 37 -0.62 -3.61 1.37
N ARG A 38 0.29 -4.44 1.89
CA ARG A 38 0.65 -5.77 1.35
C ARG A 38 -0.56 -6.60 0.93
N LEU A 39 -1.52 -6.80 1.84
CA LEU A 39 -2.71 -7.60 1.57
C LEU A 39 -3.60 -6.98 0.48
N HIS A 40 -3.69 -5.65 0.40
CA HIS A 40 -4.47 -4.98 -0.63
C HIS A 40 -3.84 -5.15 -2.01
N ILE A 41 -2.52 -4.97 -2.11
CA ILE A 41 -1.76 -5.15 -3.35
C ILE A 41 -1.88 -6.61 -3.83
N LEU A 42 -1.61 -7.58 -2.95
CA LEU A 42 -1.64 -9.01 -3.30
C LEU A 42 -3.04 -9.48 -3.69
N LYS A 43 -4.08 -9.03 -2.98
CA LYS A 43 -5.47 -9.35 -3.35
C LYS A 43 -5.83 -8.82 -4.73
N ARG A 44 -5.51 -7.55 -5.01
CA ARG A 44 -5.79 -6.93 -6.31
C ARG A 44 -5.00 -7.59 -7.44
N PHE A 45 -3.74 -7.91 -7.18
CA PHE A 45 -2.91 -8.65 -8.11
C PHE A 45 -3.52 -10.02 -8.45
N HIS A 46 -3.98 -10.76 -7.43
CA HIS A 46 -4.69 -12.02 -7.62
C HIS A 46 -5.95 -11.84 -8.50
N ASP A 47 -6.78 -10.83 -8.22
CA ASP A 47 -7.98 -10.54 -9.02
C ASP A 47 -7.65 -10.26 -10.50
N TYR A 48 -6.54 -9.56 -10.76
CA TYR A 48 -6.05 -9.30 -12.11
C TYR A 48 -5.53 -10.55 -12.81
N LEU A 49 -4.81 -11.41 -12.08
CA LEU A 49 -4.33 -12.69 -12.62
C LEU A 49 -5.48 -13.60 -13.00
N GLU A 50 -6.50 -13.70 -12.14
CA GLU A 50 -7.68 -14.52 -12.42
C GLU A 50 -8.42 -14.02 -13.66
N GLY A 51 -8.66 -12.71 -13.75
CA GLY A 51 -9.26 -12.11 -14.94
C GLY A 51 -8.41 -12.28 -16.20
N HIS A 52 -7.07 -12.25 -16.07
CA HIS A 52 -6.17 -12.53 -17.19
C HIS A 52 -6.28 -13.98 -17.64
N ARG A 53 -6.20 -14.95 -16.72
CA ARG A 53 -6.28 -16.38 -17.01
C ARG A 53 -7.54 -16.76 -17.77
N GLN A 54 -8.68 -16.19 -17.36
CA GLN A 54 -9.96 -16.42 -18.03
C GLN A 54 -9.99 -15.92 -19.48
N ARG A 55 -9.21 -14.88 -19.83
CA ARG A 55 -9.23 -14.25 -21.16
C ARG A 55 -8.11 -14.74 -22.08
N ALA A 56 -6.91 -14.96 -21.53
CA ALA A 56 -5.68 -15.15 -22.29
C ALA A 56 -4.87 -16.37 -21.85
N GLY A 57 -5.30 -17.10 -20.82
CA GLY A 57 -4.59 -18.26 -20.29
C GLY A 57 -3.44 -17.91 -19.35
N ALA A 58 -2.49 -18.83 -19.20
CA ALA A 58 -1.39 -18.72 -18.24
C ALA A 58 -0.52 -17.47 -18.52
N PRO A 59 -0.28 -16.60 -17.53
CA PRO A 59 0.50 -15.39 -17.74
C PRO A 59 1.98 -15.71 -17.99
N SER A 60 2.60 -14.97 -18.89
CA SER A 60 4.05 -14.86 -19.06
C SER A 60 4.68 -14.01 -17.95
N PHE A 61 6.02 -14.07 -17.83
CA PHE A 61 6.78 -13.21 -16.91
C PHE A 61 6.41 -11.72 -17.05
N ALA A 62 6.31 -11.23 -18.30
CA ALA A 62 5.99 -9.84 -18.57
C ALA A 62 4.58 -9.47 -18.12
N GLU A 63 3.61 -10.38 -18.25
CA GLU A 63 2.23 -10.17 -17.81
C GLU A 63 2.12 -10.20 -16.28
N TYR A 64 2.80 -11.12 -15.59
CA TYR A 64 2.88 -11.07 -14.13
C TYR A 64 3.45 -9.74 -13.64
N ARG A 65 4.60 -9.31 -14.20
CA ARG A 65 5.22 -8.02 -13.88
C ARG A 65 4.26 -6.85 -14.10
N PHE A 66 3.59 -6.83 -15.25
CA PHE A 66 2.66 -5.76 -15.60
C PHE A 66 1.46 -5.70 -14.64
N LEU A 67 0.83 -6.85 -14.35
CA LEU A 67 -0.35 -6.91 -13.49
C LEU A 67 0.00 -6.55 -12.03
N LEU A 68 1.18 -6.93 -11.55
CA LEU A 68 1.67 -6.55 -10.22
C LEU A 68 1.96 -5.06 -10.13
N ALA A 69 2.68 -4.50 -11.11
CA ALA A 69 2.97 -3.06 -11.17
C ALA A 69 1.67 -2.25 -11.17
N ARG A 70 0.69 -2.68 -11.97
CA ARG A 70 -0.64 -2.08 -11.99
C ARG A 70 -1.34 -2.18 -10.63
N ALA A 71 -1.29 -3.32 -9.95
CA ALA A 71 -1.92 -3.46 -8.63
C ALA A 71 -1.35 -2.48 -7.60
N TYR A 72 -0.02 -2.29 -7.62
CA TYR A 72 0.67 -1.29 -6.79
C TYR A 72 0.29 0.14 -7.19
N GLU A 73 0.39 0.50 -8.48
CA GLU A 73 0.05 1.83 -8.97
C GLU A 73 -1.41 2.20 -8.69
N ASP A 74 -2.34 1.27 -8.96
CA ASP A 74 -3.75 1.48 -8.65
C ASP A 74 -3.95 1.63 -7.14
N PHE A 75 -3.13 1.02 -6.27
CA PHE A 75 -3.22 1.29 -4.83
C PHE A 75 -2.77 2.73 -4.53
N VAL A 76 -1.62 3.14 -5.04
CA VAL A 76 -1.07 4.49 -4.86
C VAL A 76 -2.00 5.59 -5.38
N HIS A 77 -2.69 5.35 -6.50
CA HIS A 77 -3.55 6.35 -7.16
C HIS A 77 -5.02 6.27 -6.76
N SER A 78 -5.57 5.08 -6.47
CA SER A 78 -6.97 4.94 -6.02
C SER A 78 -7.14 5.35 -4.57
N ASP A 79 -6.09 5.18 -3.78
CA ASP A 79 -6.08 5.55 -2.39
C ASP A 79 -5.51 6.96 -2.30
N ALA A 80 -6.38 7.95 -2.07
CA ALA A 80 -6.03 9.26 -1.54
C ALA A 80 -5.45 9.16 -0.10
N TYR A 81 -4.58 8.16 0.11
CA TYR A 81 -4.01 7.71 1.36
C TYR A 81 -2.97 8.71 1.87
N THR A 82 -2.35 9.49 0.98
CA THR A 82 -1.55 10.66 1.36
C THR A 82 -2.38 11.67 2.17
N GLU A 83 -3.68 11.86 1.90
CA GLU A 83 -4.50 12.83 2.65
C GLU A 83 -5.17 12.25 3.91
N LYS A 84 -5.44 10.94 3.94
CA LYS A 84 -6.23 10.32 5.02
C LYS A 84 -5.36 9.65 6.10
N VAL A 85 -4.22 9.05 5.75
CA VAL A 85 -3.33 8.41 6.72
C VAL A 85 -2.27 9.36 7.28
N MET A 86 -1.84 10.39 6.55
CA MET A 86 -1.12 11.53 7.14
C MET A 86 -1.95 12.21 8.26
N ARG A 87 -3.27 12.31 8.09
CA ARG A 87 -4.17 12.85 9.13
C ARG A 87 -4.24 12.00 10.39
N VAL A 88 -4.07 10.68 10.27
CA VAL A 88 -4.08 9.76 11.42
C VAL A 88 -2.71 9.75 12.10
N HIS A 89 -1.60 9.79 11.36
CA HIS A 89 -0.26 9.93 11.96
C HIS A 89 -0.01 11.30 12.63
N GLN A 90 -0.66 12.38 12.18
CA GLN A 90 -0.62 13.66 12.91
C GLN A 90 -1.42 13.63 14.23
N LYS A 91 -2.42 12.75 14.37
CA LYS A 91 -3.17 12.60 15.63
C LYS A 91 -2.46 11.75 16.67
N ALA A 92 -1.54 10.88 16.25
CA ALA A 92 -0.70 10.10 17.16
C ALA A 92 0.45 10.90 17.78
N ALA A 93 0.72 12.13 17.31
CA ALA A 93 1.77 13.01 17.81
C ALA A 93 1.30 14.08 18.82
N GLY A 94 0.13 13.90 19.46
CA GLY A 94 -0.17 14.53 20.75
C GLY A 94 0.02 16.05 20.89
N ILE A 95 -0.17 16.86 19.84
CA ILE A 95 -0.21 18.32 20.00
C ILE A 95 -1.65 18.79 19.75
N ALA A 96 -2.43 18.81 20.82
CA ALA A 96 -3.56 19.71 20.91
C ALA A 96 -3.01 21.14 20.87
N ARG A 97 -3.02 21.77 19.68
CA ARG A 97 -2.74 23.20 19.55
C ARG A 97 -3.88 23.97 20.19
N VAL A 98 -3.80 24.19 21.50
CA VAL A 98 -4.61 25.19 22.18
C VAL A 98 -4.04 26.56 21.80
N PRO A 99 -4.77 27.41 21.05
CA PRO A 99 -4.31 28.77 20.81
C PRO A 99 -4.17 29.49 22.15
N ILE A 100 -3.07 30.22 22.35
CA ILE A 100 -2.77 30.97 23.59
C ILE A 100 -3.91 31.92 24.01
N GLY A 101 -4.77 32.33 23.07
CA GLY A 101 -5.99 33.11 23.36
C GLY A 101 -7.09 32.36 24.12
N ALA A 102 -7.07 31.03 24.15
CA ALA A 102 -8.04 30.21 24.92
C ALA A 102 -7.63 30.04 26.39
N ILE A 103 -6.41 30.44 26.77
CA ILE A 103 -5.94 30.45 28.16
C ILE A 103 -6.34 31.79 28.80
N LYS A 104 -7.65 32.08 28.85
CA LYS A 104 -8.19 33.11 29.74
C LYS A 104 -8.83 32.40 30.92
N ARG A 105 -8.15 32.47 32.07
CA ARG A 105 -8.58 32.06 33.41
C ARG A 105 -10.10 32.13 33.58
N ALA A 106 -10.76 30.97 33.53
CA ALA A 106 -12.02 30.76 34.24
C ALA A 106 -11.64 30.29 35.65
N GLY A 107 -11.59 31.22 36.60
CA GLY A 107 -11.25 30.89 37.99
C GLY A 107 -11.06 32.12 38.89
N ALA A 108 -12.18 32.65 39.39
CA ALA A 108 -12.40 33.41 40.63
C ALA A 108 -13.82 34.01 40.51
N THR A 109 -14.92 33.30 40.81
CA THR A 109 -15.44 32.89 42.13
C THR A 109 -15.72 34.08 43.07
N ASN A 110 -17.01 34.47 43.11
CA ASN A 110 -17.88 34.91 44.22
C ASN A 110 -17.56 36.08 45.18
N ALA A 111 -18.69 36.69 45.60
CA ALA A 111 -18.98 37.53 46.78
C ALA A 111 -18.60 39.02 46.66
N SER A 112 -19.46 40.02 46.97
CA SER A 112 -20.67 40.10 47.81
C SER A 112 -21.70 41.08 47.23
#